data_AF-A0A3G7YB48-F1
#
_entry.id   AF-A0A3G7YB48-F1
#
_cell.length_a   1.000
_cell.length_b   1.000
_cell.length_c   1.000
_cell.angle_alpha   90.00
_cell.angle_beta   90.00
_cell.angle_gamma   90.00
#
_symmetry.space_group_name_H-M   'P 1'
#
loop_
_entity.id
_entity.type
_entity.pdbx_description
1 polymer ?
#
loop_
_entity_poly.entity_id
_entity_poly.type
_entity_poly.pdbx_seq_one_letter_code
_entity_poly.pdbx_strand_id
1 'polypeptide(L)'
;MDGLNQSSATNPSANARSPDQNAGLEALLIKLQPLLDGGRMDNIVDALALVSDLVDLLDAALVEKLARVFEETTAVSWSVGNALRMAKAETAAQAAPPSLYGLLSLLRERDTRRGAELLLRTLNVIGRQL
;
A
#
# COMPACT_ATOMS: atom_id res chain seq x y z
N MET A 1 78.12 27.04 -0.90
CA MET A 1 78.43 26.48 0.42
C MET A 1 77.70 27.37 1.40
N ASP A 2 76.58 27.03 2.02
CA ASP A 2 75.84 25.78 2.23
C ASP A 2 74.37 26.19 2.43
N GLY A 3 73.39 25.55 1.79
CA GLY A 3 72.78 24.37 2.39
C GLY A 3 71.48 24.77 3.10
N LEU A 4 70.41 24.96 2.32
CA LEU A 4 69.03 24.99 2.78
C LEU A 4 68.66 23.60 3.32
N ASN A 5 68.46 23.43 4.63
CA ASN A 5 67.53 22.40 5.14
C ASN A 5 67.24 22.58 6.65
N GLN A 6 66.24 23.38 7.00
CA GLN A 6 65.54 23.21 8.27
C GLN A 6 64.22 22.50 7.98
N SER A 7 64.15 21.25 8.41
CA SER A 7 62.99 20.36 8.37
C SER A 7 61.74 21.08 8.86
N SER A 8 60.91 21.51 7.90
CA SER A 8 59.52 21.87 8.17
C SER A 8 58.74 20.57 8.28
N ALA A 9 58.43 20.18 9.50
CA ALA A 9 57.56 19.04 9.80
C ALA A 9 56.25 19.20 9.01
N THR A 10 56.05 18.34 8.02
CA THR A 10 54.76 18.16 7.37
C THR A 10 53.82 17.55 8.39
N ASN A 11 52.93 18.37 8.98
CA ASN A 11 51.76 17.88 9.72
C ASN A 11 50.91 17.03 8.76
N PRO A 12 50.77 15.70 8.96
CA PRO A 12 49.89 14.86 8.15
C PRO A 12 48.46 14.83 8.70
N SER A 13 48.06 15.83 9.49
CA SER A 13 46.77 15.86 10.20
C SER A 13 45.83 16.89 9.59
N ALA A 14 45.40 16.69 8.34
CA ALA A 14 44.37 17.55 7.76
C ALA A 14 43.36 16.86 6.85
N ASN A 15 43.42 15.55 6.57
CA ASN A 15 42.44 14.97 5.64
C ASN A 15 42.12 13.48 5.79
N ALA A 16 42.25 12.89 6.98
CA ALA A 16 41.64 11.59 7.24
C ALA A 16 40.21 11.79 7.76
N ARG A 17 39.26 12.15 6.89
CA ARG A 17 37.84 11.90 7.19
C ARG A 17 37.68 10.40 7.34
N SER A 18 37.30 9.95 8.52
CA SER A 18 37.16 8.54 8.91
C SER A 18 36.34 7.74 7.88
N PRO A 19 36.78 6.51 7.52
CA PRO A 19 36.10 5.64 6.55
C PRO A 19 34.68 5.21 6.98
N ASP A 20 34.30 5.40 8.25
CA ASP A 20 33.00 5.00 8.79
C ASP A 20 31.84 5.96 8.45
N GLN A 21 32.12 7.21 8.06
CA GLN A 21 31.07 8.20 7.81
C GLN A 21 30.15 7.82 6.64
N ASN A 22 30.62 6.98 5.73
CA ASN A 22 29.88 6.55 4.54
C ASN A 22 29.38 5.11 4.63
N ALA A 23 29.77 4.33 5.65
CA ALA A 23 29.43 2.91 5.74
C ALA A 23 27.91 2.67 5.79
N GLY A 24 27.17 3.54 6.49
CA GLY A 24 25.70 3.48 6.53
C GLY A 24 25.03 3.87 5.21
N LEU A 25 25.58 4.87 4.51
CA LEU A 25 25.10 5.29 3.20
C LEU A 25 25.35 4.20 2.15
N GLU A 26 26.53 3.58 2.19
CA GLU A 26 26.92 2.49 1.30
C GLU A 26 26.04 1.25 1.52
N ALA A 27 25.73 0.91 2.78
CA ALA A 27 24.78 -0.15 3.10
C ALA A 27 23.36 0.12 2.59
N LEU A 28 22.89 1.38 2.62
CA LEU A 28 21.61 1.77 2.02
C LEU A 28 21.67 1.72 0.50
N LEU A 29 22.76 2.20 -0.11
CA LEU A 29 22.94 2.23 -1.56
C LEU A 29 22.95 0.82 -2.13
N ILE A 30 23.59 -0.14 -1.46
CA ILE A 30 23.54 -1.57 -1.82
C ILE A 30 22.10 -2.11 -1.80
N LYS A 31 21.26 -1.67 -0.84
CA LYS A 31 19.86 -2.10 -0.75
C LYS A 31 18.97 -1.45 -1.82
N LEU A 32 19.28 -0.21 -2.21
CA LEU A 32 18.57 0.52 -3.24
C LEU A 32 19.09 0.20 -4.65
N GLN A 33 20.27 -0.40 -4.78
CA GLN A 33 20.91 -0.78 -6.04
C GLN A 33 19.97 -1.49 -7.02
N PRO A 34 19.19 -2.54 -6.65
CA PRO A 34 18.25 -3.16 -7.58
C PRO A 34 17.12 -2.23 -8.07
N LEU A 35 16.76 -1.20 -7.30
CA LEU A 35 15.77 -0.20 -7.69
C LEU A 35 16.38 0.87 -8.61
N LEU A 36 17.64 1.24 -8.34
CA LEU A 36 18.43 2.18 -9.13
C LEU A 36 18.80 1.58 -10.49
N ASP A 37 19.36 0.37 -10.51
CA ASP A 37 19.74 -0.36 -11.72
C ASP A 37 18.52 -0.66 -12.61
N GLY A 38 17.36 -0.87 -11.98
CA GLY A 38 16.10 -1.07 -12.66
C GLY A 38 15.37 0.20 -13.09
N GLY A 39 15.94 1.39 -12.87
CA GLY A 39 15.35 2.69 -13.22
C GLY A 39 14.03 3.03 -12.53
N ARG A 40 13.62 2.25 -11.51
CA ARG A 40 12.31 2.36 -10.84
C ARG A 40 12.34 3.21 -9.58
N MET A 41 13.53 3.68 -9.17
CA MET A 41 13.70 4.56 -8.02
C MET A 41 12.89 5.85 -8.20
N ASP A 42 12.83 6.37 -9.44
CA ASP A 42 12.05 7.56 -9.79
C ASP A 42 10.57 7.41 -9.41
N ASN A 43 9.94 6.29 -9.78
CA ASN A 43 8.55 6.00 -9.40
C ASN A 43 8.33 5.93 -7.88
N ILE A 44 9.33 5.47 -7.12
CA ILE A 44 9.26 5.43 -5.65
C ILE A 44 9.35 6.85 -5.10
N VAL A 45 10.24 7.68 -5.65
CA VAL A 45 10.36 9.08 -5.28
C VAL A 45 9.07 9.83 -5.62
N ASP A 46 8.48 9.61 -6.80
CA ASP A 46 7.19 10.18 -7.20
C ASP A 46 6.06 9.75 -6.27
N ALA A 47 5.98 8.46 -5.94
CA ALA A 47 4.98 7.96 -5.00
C ALA A 47 5.14 8.58 -3.61
N LEU A 48 6.38 8.70 -3.12
CA LEU A 48 6.67 9.36 -1.85
C LEU A 48 6.37 10.85 -1.89
N ALA A 49 6.63 11.52 -3.01
CA ALA A 49 6.30 12.94 -3.21
C ALA A 49 4.78 13.15 -3.19
N LEU A 50 4.02 12.30 -3.89
CA LEU A 50 2.56 12.32 -3.85
C LEU A 50 2.02 12.06 -2.43
N VAL A 51 2.60 11.09 -1.72
CA VAL A 51 2.23 10.80 -0.32
C VAL A 51 2.58 11.98 0.60
N SER A 52 3.71 12.64 0.36
CA SER A 52 4.09 13.84 1.12
C SER A 52 3.10 14.98 0.89
N ASP A 53 2.74 15.25 -0.37
CA ASP A 53 1.74 16.27 -0.72
C ASP A 53 0.37 15.96 -0.08
N LEU A 54 -0.02 14.68 -0.07
CA LEU A 54 -1.22 14.22 0.64
C LEU A 54 -1.12 14.49 2.14
N VAL A 55 0.00 14.18 2.79
CA VAL A 55 0.21 14.42 4.23
C VAL A 55 0.22 15.92 4.55
N ASP A 56 0.82 16.75 3.69
CA ASP A 56 0.81 18.20 3.83
C ASP A 56 -0.60 18.80 3.71
N LEU A 57 -1.47 18.15 2.93
CA LEU A 57 -2.89 18.51 2.81
C LEU A 57 -3.75 18.01 3.98
N LEU A 58 -3.29 17.03 4.77
CA LEU A 58 -4.07 16.48 5.89
C LEU A 58 -4.16 17.47 7.04
N ASP A 59 -5.34 18.05 7.22
CA ASP A 59 -5.72 18.72 8.47
C ASP A 59 -6.40 17.75 9.45
N ALA A 60 -6.65 18.21 10.69
CA ALA A 60 -7.26 17.41 11.72
C ALA A 60 -8.67 16.89 11.35
N ALA A 61 -9.45 17.68 10.59
CA ALA A 61 -10.79 17.31 10.18
C ALA A 61 -10.77 16.23 9.08
N LEU A 62 -9.82 16.31 8.15
CA LEU A 62 -9.58 15.31 7.11
C LEU A 62 -9.08 14.00 7.69
N VAL A 63 -8.21 14.03 8.70
CA VAL A 63 -7.76 12.82 9.40
C VAL A 63 -8.93 12.10 10.07
N GLU A 64 -9.81 12.83 10.78
CA GLU A 64 -10.99 12.22 11.41
C GLU A 64 -11.93 11.62 10.36
N LYS A 65 -12.16 12.33 9.25
CA LYS A 65 -12.99 11.82 8.15
C LYS A 65 -12.38 10.55 7.54
N LEU A 66 -11.06 10.53 7.33
CA LEU A 66 -10.36 9.38 6.77
C LEU A 66 -10.45 8.18 7.71
N ALA A 67 -10.28 8.40 9.02
CA ALA A 67 -10.45 7.38 10.04
C ALA A 67 -11.86 6.77 10.02
N ARG A 68 -12.91 7.60 9.92
CA ARG A 68 -14.29 7.12 9.80
C ARG A 68 -14.52 6.32 8.52
N VAL A 69 -14.03 6.81 7.38
CA VAL A 69 -14.13 6.10 6.10
C VAL A 69 -13.38 4.76 6.17
N PHE A 70 -12.21 4.72 6.80
CA PHE A 70 -11.47 3.48 7.02
C PHE A 70 -12.24 2.51 7.93
N GLU A 71 -12.83 2.99 9.02
CA GLU A 71 -13.64 2.18 9.93
C GLU A 71 -14.83 1.57 9.19
N GLU A 72 -15.61 2.40 8.49
CA GLU A 72 -16.77 1.96 7.70
C GLU A 72 -16.38 0.96 6.62
N THR A 73 -15.32 1.25 5.86
CA THR A 73 -14.85 0.38 4.77
C THR A 73 -14.31 -0.94 5.32
N THR A 74 -13.58 -0.91 6.44
CA THR A 74 -13.05 -2.11 7.08
C THR A 74 -14.18 -2.97 7.63
N ALA A 75 -15.19 -2.37 8.25
CA ALA A 75 -16.36 -3.07 8.75
C ALA A 75 -17.15 -3.74 7.61
N VAL A 76 -17.39 -3.03 6.51
CA VAL A 76 -18.04 -3.58 5.30
C VAL A 76 -17.21 -4.72 4.74
N SER A 77 -15.89 -4.51 4.56
CA SER A 77 -14.97 -5.51 4.03
C SER A 77 -14.93 -6.77 4.89
N TRP A 78 -14.96 -6.63 6.22
CA TRP A 78 -15.02 -7.74 7.16
C TRP A 78 -16.32 -8.53 7.00
N SER A 79 -17.46 -7.85 6.90
CA SER A 79 -18.76 -8.50 6.72
C SER A 79 -18.80 -9.31 5.40
N VAL A 80 -18.30 -8.73 4.31
CA VAL A 80 -18.24 -9.36 2.99
C VAL A 80 -17.28 -10.55 3.01
N GLY A 81 -16.11 -10.38 3.61
CA GLY A 81 -15.12 -11.46 3.75
C GLY A 81 -15.64 -12.64 4.56
N ASN A 82 -16.36 -12.37 5.66
CA ASN A 82 -16.97 -13.42 6.46
C ASN A 82 -18.12 -14.13 5.73
N ALA A 83 -18.97 -13.38 5.01
CA ALA A 83 -20.02 -13.96 4.17
C ALA A 83 -19.43 -14.85 3.07
N LEU A 84 -18.35 -14.41 2.41
CA LEU A 84 -17.65 -15.20 1.41
C LEU A 84 -17.06 -16.48 2.01
N ARG A 85 -16.45 -16.38 3.20
CA ARG A 85 -15.89 -17.54 3.91
C ARG A 85 -16.98 -18.54 4.27
N MET A 86 -18.15 -18.07 4.73
CA MET A 86 -19.31 -18.92 5.00
C MET A 86 -19.82 -19.59 3.73
N ALA A 87 -20.05 -18.82 2.66
CA ALA A 87 -20.52 -19.35 1.38
C ALA A 87 -19.56 -20.40 0.79
N LYS A 88 -18.24 -20.18 0.92
CA LYS A 88 -17.24 -21.18 0.52
C LYS A 88 -17.32 -22.45 1.37
N ALA A 89 -17.48 -22.33 2.68
CA ALA A 89 -17.61 -23.47 3.57
C ALA A 89 -18.89 -24.29 3.27
N GLU A 90 -20.02 -23.61 3.07
CA GLU A 90 -21.29 -24.24 2.68
C GLU A 90 -21.19 -24.92 1.32
N THR A 91 -20.55 -24.28 0.34
CA THR A 91 -20.34 -24.87 -1.00
C THR A 91 -19.42 -26.09 -0.93
N ALA A 92 -18.36 -26.04 -0.13
CA ALA A 92 -17.44 -27.16 0.03
C ALA A 92 -18.05 -28.34 0.81
N ALA A 93 -19.02 -28.07 1.70
CA ALA A 93 -19.77 -29.09 2.42
C ALA A 93 -20.84 -29.79 1.56
N GLN A 94 -21.17 -29.25 0.38
CA GLN A 94 -22.09 -29.93 -0.54
C GLN A 94 -21.40 -31.12 -1.21
N ALA A 95 -21.98 -32.31 -1.02
CA ALA A 95 -21.42 -33.58 -1.50
C ALA A 95 -21.39 -33.72 -3.04
N ALA A 96 -22.15 -32.91 -3.77
CA ALA A 96 -22.18 -32.89 -5.23
C ALA A 96 -22.18 -31.44 -5.75
N PRO A 97 -21.52 -31.15 -6.89
CA PRO A 97 -21.56 -29.82 -7.49
C PRO A 97 -23.00 -29.41 -7.82
N PRO A 98 -23.40 -28.15 -7.57
CA PRO A 98 -24.75 -27.70 -7.87
C PRO A 98 -25.02 -27.79 -9.38
N SER A 99 -26.20 -28.32 -9.74
CA SER A 99 -26.65 -28.35 -11.13
C SER A 99 -27.01 -26.93 -11.62
N LEU A 100 -27.11 -26.74 -12.95
CA LEU A 100 -27.55 -25.47 -13.53
C LEU A 100 -28.91 -25.01 -12.97
N TYR A 101 -29.81 -25.95 -12.72
CA TYR A 101 -31.09 -25.67 -12.06
C TYR A 101 -30.91 -25.27 -10.59
N GLY A 102 -29.98 -25.90 -9.87
CA GLY A 102 -29.61 -25.51 -8.51
C GLY A 102 -29.14 -24.07 -8.42
N LEU A 103 -28.27 -23.64 -9.34
CA LEU A 103 -27.81 -22.25 -9.42
C LEU A 103 -28.97 -21.28 -9.70
N LEU A 104 -29.87 -21.63 -10.62
CA LEU A 104 -31.04 -20.80 -10.92
C LEU A 104 -32.02 -20.74 -9.75
N SER A 105 -32.11 -21.80 -8.94
CA SER A 105 -32.96 -21.84 -7.75
C SER A 105 -32.48 -20.89 -6.64
N LEU A 106 -31.17 -20.61 -6.55
CA LEU A 106 -30.60 -19.64 -5.61
C LEU A 106 -31.15 -18.22 -5.86
N LEU A 107 -31.37 -17.84 -7.12
CA LEU A 107 -32.00 -16.54 -7.45
C LEU A 107 -33.45 -16.45 -6.96
N ARG A 108 -34.10 -17.58 -6.66
CA ARG A 108 -35.46 -17.64 -6.13
C ARG A 108 -35.50 -17.54 -4.60
N GLU A 109 -34.37 -17.72 -3.93
CA GLU A 109 -34.26 -17.58 -2.47
C GLU A 109 -34.50 -16.14 -2.03
N ARG A 110 -35.13 -16.00 -0.86
CA ARG A 110 -35.56 -14.69 -0.34
C ARG A 110 -34.38 -13.75 -0.12
N ASP A 111 -33.28 -14.26 0.43
CA ASP A 111 -32.14 -13.45 0.82
C ASP A 111 -31.28 -13.07 -0.40
N THR A 112 -31.13 -13.97 -1.38
CA THR A 112 -30.52 -13.65 -2.68
C THR A 112 -31.30 -12.56 -3.42
N ARG A 113 -32.64 -12.62 -3.39
CA ARG A 113 -33.49 -11.57 -4.00
C ARG A 113 -33.35 -10.23 -3.30
N ARG A 114 -33.28 -10.20 -1.97
CA ARG A 114 -33.02 -8.97 -1.20
C ARG A 114 -31.65 -8.39 -1.52
N GLY A 115 -30.62 -9.23 -1.64
CA GLY A 115 -29.29 -8.82 -2.06
C GLY A 115 -29.29 -8.20 -3.46
N ALA A 116 -29.96 -8.85 -4.42
CA ALA A 116 -30.11 -8.33 -5.78
C ALA A 116 -30.90 -7.01 -5.81
N GLU A 117 -31.99 -6.89 -5.03
CA GLU A 117 -32.76 -5.65 -4.90
C GLU A 117 -31.89 -4.50 -4.37
N LEU A 118 -31.07 -4.75 -3.34
CA LEU A 118 -30.14 -3.76 -2.81
C LEU A 118 -29.18 -3.26 -3.89
N LEU A 119 -28.52 -4.17 -4.63
CA LEU A 119 -27.59 -3.81 -5.71
C LEU A 119 -28.28 -2.97 -6.79
N LEU A 120 -29.44 -3.42 -7.27
CA LEU A 120 -30.21 -2.71 -8.30
C LEU A 120 -30.67 -1.34 -7.82
N ARG A 121 -31.06 -1.21 -6.55
CA ARG A 121 -31.49 0.06 -5.97
C ARG A 121 -30.33 1.03 -5.78
N THR A 122 -29.16 0.55 -5.37
CA THR A 122 -27.93 1.35 -5.33
C THR A 122 -27.56 1.86 -6.72
N LEU A 123 -27.63 0.98 -7.75
CA LEU A 123 -27.37 1.37 -9.13
C LEU A 123 -28.35 2.44 -9.64
N ASN A 124 -29.63 2.32 -9.30
CA ASN A 124 -30.65 3.32 -9.62
C ASN A 124 -30.37 4.67 -8.96
N VAL A 125 -29.93 4.68 -7.70
CA VAL A 125 -29.55 5.93 -7.00
C VAL A 125 -28.34 6.59 -7.68
N ILE A 126 -27.29 5.82 -8.00
CA ILE A 126 -26.11 6.36 -8.70
C ILE A 126 -26.51 6.91 -10.08
N GLY A 127 -27.28 6.15 -10.84
CA GLY A 127 -27.74 6.56 -12.17
C GLY A 127 -28.68 7.78 -12.16
N ARG A 128 -29.27 8.14 -11.02
CA ARG A 128 -30.06 9.37 -10.85
C ARG A 128 -29.19 10.60 -10.61
N GLN A 129 -27.99 10.40 -10.09
CA GLN A 129 -27.04 11.46 -9.74
C GLN A 129 -26.06 11.77 -10.88
N LEU A 130 -25.98 10.89 -11.88
CA LEU A 130 -25.28 11.11 -13.16
C LEU A 130 -26.16 11.90 -14.12
#